data_AF-A0A2U0DIK2-F1
#
_entry.id   AF-A0A2U0DIK2-F1
#
_cell.length_a   1.000
_cell.length_b   1.000
_cell.length_c   1.000
_cell.angle_alpha   90.00
_cell.angle_beta   90.00
_cell.angle_gamma   90.00
#
_symmetry.space_group_name_H-M   'P 1'
#
loop_
_entity.id
_entity.type
_entity.pdbx_description
1 polymer ?
#
loop_
_entity_poly.entity_id
_entity_poly.type
_entity_poly.pdbx_seq_one_letter_code
_entity_poly.pdbx_strand_id
1 'polypeptide(L)'
;PIAEVVTYNKDVKPIIDANCVSCHSPGVQALSNYSQVKANIDNVINRISRANGDPLKMPQGGSLSPSQITIITKWKADGLLEN
;
A
#
# COMPACT_ATOMS: atom_id res chain seq x y z
N PRO A 1 -0.22 18.26 1.98
CA PRO A 1 -1.30 17.63 1.17
C PRO A 1 -0.78 17.32 -0.24
N ILE A 2 -1.08 16.15 -0.80
CA ILE A 2 -0.83 15.86 -2.23
C ILE A 2 -1.94 16.58 -3.01
N ALA A 3 -1.57 17.54 -3.86
CA ALA A 3 -2.53 18.37 -4.59
C ALA A 3 -3.15 17.67 -5.80
N GLU A 4 -2.45 16.68 -6.38
CA GLU A 4 -2.91 15.90 -7.51
C GLU A 4 -3.77 14.70 -7.09
N VAL A 5 -4.57 14.20 -8.03
CA VAL A 5 -5.25 12.91 -7.91
C VAL A 5 -4.21 11.80 -7.97
N VAL A 6 -4.28 10.88 -7.01
CA VAL A 6 -3.41 9.71 -6.92
C VAL A 6 -4.10 8.53 -7.58
N THR A 7 -3.39 7.80 -8.43
CA THR A 7 -3.94 6.63 -9.14
C THR A 7 -3.05 5.41 -8.98
N TYR A 8 -3.62 4.22 -9.15
CA TYR A 8 -2.92 2.97 -8.85
C TYR A 8 -1.68 2.82 -9.72
N ASN A 9 -1.83 2.91 -11.04
CA ASN A 9 -0.74 2.63 -11.97
C ASN A 9 0.39 3.65 -11.89
N LYS A 10 0.07 4.93 -11.67
CA LYS A 10 1.06 6.02 -11.59
C LYS A 10 1.80 6.01 -10.24
N ASP A 11 1.06 5.93 -9.14
CA ASP A 11 1.59 6.32 -7.83
C ASP A 11 1.69 5.16 -6.83
N VAL A 12 0.70 4.26 -6.79
CA VAL A 12 0.63 3.20 -5.76
C VAL A 12 1.40 1.95 -6.18
N LYS A 13 1.27 1.53 -7.45
CA LYS A 13 1.89 0.31 -7.96
C LYS A 13 3.41 0.29 -7.74
N PRO A 14 4.18 1.37 -8.02
CA PRO A 14 5.62 1.37 -7.74
C PRO A 14 5.96 1.12 -6.26
N ILE A 15 5.13 1.62 -5.34
CA ILE A 15 5.32 1.41 -3.90
C ILE A 15 5.02 -0.05 -3.54
N ILE A 16 3.93 -0.60 -4.04
CA ILE A 16 3.53 -2.00 -3.78
C ILE A 16 4.56 -2.98 -4.35
N ASP A 17 5.00 -2.78 -5.58
CA ASP A 17 6.01 -3.62 -6.23
C ASP A 17 7.32 -3.65 -5.43
N ALA A 18 7.77 -2.48 -4.96
CA ALA A 18 9.05 -2.36 -4.25
C ALA A 18 9.01 -2.87 -2.80
N ASN A 19 7.86 -2.79 -2.12
CA ASN A 19 7.79 -2.99 -0.66
C ASN A 19 6.91 -4.16 -0.22
N CYS A 20 6.11 -4.74 -1.11
CA CYS A 20 5.10 -5.73 -0.73
C CYS A 20 5.22 -7.03 -1.54
N VAL A 21 5.42 -6.94 -2.86
CA VAL A 21 5.28 -8.07 -3.79
C VAL A 21 6.25 -9.22 -3.52
N SER A 22 7.44 -8.96 -2.98
CA SER A 22 8.43 -10.00 -2.66
C SER A 22 7.92 -11.07 -1.68
N CYS A 23 7.05 -10.69 -0.74
CA CYS A 23 6.41 -11.61 0.21
C CYS A 23 4.92 -11.83 -0.09
N HIS A 24 4.28 -10.88 -0.76
CA HIS A 24 2.85 -10.89 -1.09
C HIS A 24 2.61 -11.27 -2.57
N SER A 25 3.38 -12.22 -3.10
CA SER A 25 3.14 -12.80 -4.43
C SER A 25 3.91 -14.12 -4.64
N PRO A 26 3.27 -15.22 -5.12
CA PRO A 26 1.83 -15.51 -5.10
C PRO A 26 1.38 -16.09 -3.75
N GLY A 27 0.07 -16.06 -3.45
CA GLY A 27 -0.47 -16.68 -2.23
C GLY A 27 -1.79 -16.08 -1.75
N VAL A 28 -2.24 -16.49 -0.56
CA VAL A 28 -3.53 -16.10 0.05
C VAL A 28 -3.67 -14.60 0.36
N GLN A 29 -2.56 -13.88 0.49
CA GLN A 29 -2.51 -12.44 0.77
C GLN A 29 -1.79 -11.71 -0.37
N ALA A 30 -1.99 -12.15 -1.61
CA ALA A 30 -1.36 -11.54 -2.77
C ALA A 30 -1.76 -10.06 -2.92
N LEU A 31 -0.79 -9.22 -3.25
CA LEU A 31 -0.94 -7.78 -3.49
C LEU A 31 -0.27 -7.38 -4.81
N SER A 32 -0.24 -8.27 -5.81
CA SER A 32 0.55 -8.08 -7.03
C SER A 32 -0.20 -7.37 -8.17
N ASN A 33 -1.49 -7.06 -7.98
CA ASN A 33 -2.28 -6.32 -8.96
C ASN A 33 -3.30 -5.36 -8.32
N TYR A 34 -3.85 -4.47 -9.14
CA TYR A 34 -4.81 -3.45 -8.73
C TYR A 34 -6.00 -4.02 -7.95
N SER A 35 -6.65 -5.07 -8.47
CA SER A 35 -7.84 -5.66 -7.85
C SER A 35 -7.54 -6.16 -6.43
N GLN A 36 -6.40 -6.84 -6.25
CA GLN A 36 -5.96 -7.35 -4.95
C GLN A 36 -5.64 -6.23 -3.96
N VAL A 37 -4.88 -5.21 -4.40
CA VAL A 37 -4.51 -4.08 -3.54
C VAL A 37 -5.77 -3.27 -3.16
N LYS A 38 -6.66 -3.03 -4.11
CA LYS A 38 -7.95 -2.36 -3.89
C LYS A 38 -8.81 -3.11 -2.88
N ALA A 39 -8.95 -4.43 -3.05
CA ALA A 39 -9.76 -5.25 -2.16
C ALA A 39 -9.23 -5.28 -0.70
N ASN A 40 -7.93 -5.01 -0.51
CA ASN A 40 -7.27 -5.10 0.79
C ASN A 40 -6.79 -3.76 1.35
N ILE A 41 -7.15 -2.63 0.74
CA ILE A 41 -6.56 -1.32 1.05
C ILE A 41 -6.70 -0.92 2.52
N ASP A 42 -7.81 -1.25 3.17
CA ASP A 42 -8.02 -0.96 4.59
C ASP A 42 -7.07 -1.73 5.49
N ASN A 43 -6.85 -3.01 5.19
CA ASN A 43 -5.88 -3.83 5.91
C ASN A 43 -4.47 -3.32 5.63
N VAL A 44 -4.13 -3.02 4.37
CA VAL A 44 -2.82 -2.45 4.01
C VAL A 44 -2.53 -1.19 4.82
N ILE A 45 -3.46 -0.22 4.84
CA ILE A 45 -3.31 1.03 5.62
C ILE A 45 -3.17 0.72 7.12
N ASN A 46 -3.94 -0.23 7.66
CA ASN A 46 -3.80 -0.66 9.05
C ASN A 46 -2.39 -1.19 9.35
N ARG A 47 -1.84 -2.06 8.49
CA ARG A 47 -0.54 -2.72 8.72
C ARG A 47 0.64 -1.77 8.59
N ILE A 48 0.64 -0.88 7.60
CA ILE A 48 1.75 0.06 7.37
C ILE A 48 1.82 1.15 8.44
N SER A 49 0.66 1.52 9.02
CA SER A 49 0.55 2.59 10.02
C SER A 49 0.84 2.14 11.46
N ARG A 50 1.13 0.85 11.70
CA ARG A 50 1.40 0.35 13.05
C ARG A 50 2.73 0.86 13.61
N ALA A 51 2.80 0.94 14.94
CA ALA A 51 4.01 1.34 15.66
C ALA A 51 5.15 0.32 15.47
N ASN A 52 6.39 0.79 15.58
CA ASN A 52 7.57 -0.08 15.54
C ASN A 52 7.51 -1.10 16.69
N GLY A 53 7.82 -2.36 16.38
CA GLY A 53 7.72 -3.47 17.33
C GLY A 53 6.35 -4.14 17.40
N ASP A 54 5.31 -3.60 16.75
CA ASP A 54 4.03 -4.31 16.61
C ASP A 54 4.23 -5.56 15.72
N PRO A 55 3.85 -6.76 16.18
CA PRO A 55 4.11 -8.00 15.46
C PRO A 55 3.36 -8.12 14.12
N LEU A 56 2.33 -7.29 13.91
CA LEU A 56 1.58 -7.26 12.66
C LEU A 56 1.90 -6.02 11.81
N LYS A 57 2.94 -5.25 12.17
CA LYS A 57 3.43 -4.18 11.31
C LYS A 57 3.99 -4.77 10.02
N MET A 58 3.69 -4.12 8.91
CA MET A 58 4.27 -4.44 7.61
C MET A 58 4.95 -3.21 7.00
N PRO A 59 6.02 -3.40 6.20
CA PRO A 59 6.71 -4.66 5.94
C PRO A 59 7.48 -5.19 7.16
N GLN A 60 7.68 -6.51 7.25
CA GLN A 60 8.50 -7.09 8.32
C GLN A 60 9.97 -6.64 8.16
N GLY A 61 10.59 -6.19 9.25
CA GLY A 61 11.99 -5.72 9.24
C GLY A 61 12.21 -4.36 8.54
N GLY A 62 11.15 -3.68 8.12
CA GLY A 62 11.23 -2.40 7.43
C GLY A 62 10.05 -1.48 7.72
N SER A 63 10.01 -0.34 7.04
CA SER A 63 8.88 0.59 7.09
C SER A 63 8.84 1.40 5.81
N LEU A 64 7.62 1.71 5.35
CA LEU A 64 7.43 2.73 4.32
C LEU A 64 7.81 4.10 4.88
N SER A 65 8.24 5.00 4.00
CA SER A 65 8.40 6.40 4.35
C SER A 65 7.03 7.06 4.63
N PRO A 66 7.00 8.18 5.39
CA PRO A 66 5.76 8.95 5.58
C PRO A 66 5.12 9.39 4.26
N SER A 67 5.91 9.69 3.23
CA SER A 67 5.39 10.08 1.92
C SER A 67 4.71 8.90 1.20
N GLN A 68 5.28 7.71 1.26
CA GLN A 68 4.67 6.50 0.67
C GLN A 68 3.36 6.15 1.37
N ILE A 69 3.31 6.22 2.71
CA ILE A 69 2.07 6.01 3.48
C ILE A 69 1.01 7.04 3.09
N THR A 70 1.43 8.31 2.89
CA THR A 70 0.52 9.39 2.47
C THR A 70 -0.05 9.12 1.08
N ILE A 71 0.75 8.66 0.12
CA ILE A 71 0.28 8.29 -1.23
C ILE A 71 -0.77 7.19 -1.16
N ILE A 72 -0.50 6.09 -0.45
CA ILE A 72 -1.44 4.96 -0.31
C ILE A 72 -2.75 5.41 0.35
N THR A 73 -2.67 6.25 1.39
CA THR A 73 -3.86 6.76 2.09
C THR A 73 -4.65 7.74 1.22
N LYS A 74 -3.97 8.59 0.45
CA LYS A 74 -4.60 9.53 -0.49
C LYS A 74 -5.30 8.79 -1.63
N TRP A 75 -4.71 7.72 -2.16
CA TRP A 75 -5.35 6.90 -3.18
C TRP A 75 -6.71 6.34 -2.72
N LYS A 76 -6.81 5.90 -1.45
CA LYS A 76 -8.10 5.52 -0.86
C LYS A 76 -9.08 6.70 -0.81
N ALA A 77 -8.61 7.87 -0.39
CA ALA A 77 -9.43 9.08 -0.33
C ALA A 77 -9.90 9.55 -1.72
N ASP A 78 -9.12 9.30 -2.76
CA ASP A 78 -9.42 9.64 -4.16
C ASP A 78 -10.34 8.64 -4.85
N GLY A 79 -10.80 7.59 -4.15
CA GLY A 79 -11.77 6.63 -4.68
C GLY A 79 -11.14 5.40 -5.33
N LEU A 80 -9.87 5.10 -5.04
CA LEU A 80 -9.19 3.87 -5.49
C LEU A 80 -9.14 3.77 -7.02
N LEU A 81 -8.82 4.88 -7.70
CA LEU A 81 -8.77 4.96 -9.16
C LEU A 81 -7.60 4.15 -9.70
N GLU A 82 -7.83 3.41 -10.79
CA GLU A 82 -6.77 2.61 -11.41
C GLU A 82 -5.80 3.48 -12.24
N ASN A 83 -6.36 4.46 -12.97
CA ASN A 83 -5.66 5.33 -13.93
C ASN A 83 -5.97 6.79 -13.69
#